data_AF-A0A420FMN4-F1
#
_entry.id   AF-A0A420FMN4-F1
#
_cell.length_a   1.000
_cell.length_b   1.000
_cell.length_c   1.000
_cell.angle_alpha   90.00
_cell.angle_beta   90.00
_cell.angle_gamma   90.00
#
_symmetry.space_group_name_H-M   'P 1'
#
loop_
_entity.id
_entity.type
_entity.pdbx_description
1 polymer ?
#
loop_
_entity_poly.entity_id
_entity_poly.type
_entity_poly.pdbx_seq_one_letter_code
_entity_poly.pdbx_strand_id
1 'polypeptide(L)'
;MKNTQKKLKAKHFRYLTQEYIDDPMTYLEDFFVNGTRIDYWLRDVNLLINIATNQQMASPVCINNYYIKELIQQVEIAYIIFKKCNIQFIENPLLFFSKKADYWKYTIDGTYTINGIESSTDSIARFFSYKSLLQWYEVLDDLWIKTGNADDEFLSNQADEILAILELIQRLAVSLDKIRERGALPGLHYSEENLTLESNNQEIEQIGAPTDSDIALTENKKSSEFYPKKQVNLPLWLAPQVFSMEALQCFFTHKCLDGWREYIKYWHRAAITENCFWSANSDYSGSSLLFTYSCIYSLLEMFRNEAELRKIKCTLQNAKQQVTLLYPHPIPIKYEVEKYNLNYTSAEQLEDSFLSIANLINHHTKIEWDEILYDWLEYGLSYEAYSNAEFSNQTLCIRDRLINIIELAYVLSYKNEIEILDTAF
;
A
#
# COMPACT_ATOMS: atom_id res chain seq x y z
N MET A 1 -15.03 -41.62 20.94
CA MET A 1 -15.53 -40.63 19.96
C MET A 1 -14.38 -40.20 19.09
N LYS A 2 -14.46 -40.38 17.75
CA LYS A 2 -13.43 -39.85 16.84
C LYS A 2 -13.53 -38.33 16.84
N ASN A 3 -12.46 -37.65 17.27
CA ASN A 3 -12.35 -36.20 17.22
C ASN A 3 -12.18 -35.77 15.76
N THR A 4 -13.27 -35.69 15.01
CA THR A 4 -13.25 -35.10 13.66
C THR A 4 -13.04 -33.60 13.82
N GLN A 5 -11.79 -33.13 13.82
CA GLN A 5 -11.48 -31.74 13.54
C GLN A 5 -12.20 -31.37 12.24
N LYS A 6 -13.13 -30.41 12.30
CA LYS A 6 -13.79 -29.89 11.10
C LYS A 6 -12.71 -29.36 10.16
N LYS A 7 -12.51 -30.02 9.02
CA LYS A 7 -11.58 -29.55 8.00
C LYS A 7 -11.96 -28.12 7.58
N LEU A 8 -11.00 -27.20 7.60
CA LEU A 8 -11.14 -25.88 7.01
C LEU A 8 -11.36 -26.05 5.49
N LYS A 9 -12.27 -25.25 4.93
CA LYS A 9 -12.65 -25.30 3.51
C LYS A 9 -12.72 -23.87 2.98
N ALA A 10 -12.40 -23.68 1.70
CA ALA A 10 -12.45 -22.37 1.02
C ALA A 10 -13.74 -21.59 1.29
N LYS A 11 -14.90 -22.26 1.29
CA LYS A 11 -16.21 -21.64 1.58
C LYS A 11 -16.36 -20.95 2.96
N HIS A 12 -15.42 -21.11 3.88
CA HIS A 12 -15.43 -20.44 5.18
C HIS A 12 -14.67 -19.10 5.18
N PHE A 13 -14.06 -18.76 4.04
CA PHE A 13 -13.22 -17.58 3.83
C PHE A 13 -13.77 -16.78 2.63
N ARG A 14 -13.52 -15.47 2.61
CA ARG A 14 -13.98 -14.56 1.57
C ARG A 14 -13.10 -14.62 0.33
N TYR A 15 -11.78 -14.72 0.50
CA TYR A 15 -10.83 -14.54 -0.61
C TYR A 15 -9.78 -15.65 -0.73
N LEU A 16 -9.68 -16.58 0.22
CA LEU A 16 -8.72 -17.69 0.11
C LEU A 16 -9.19 -18.85 -0.76
N THR A 17 -8.24 -19.35 -1.54
CA THR A 17 -8.37 -20.59 -2.32
C THR A 17 -8.12 -21.81 -1.43
N GLN A 18 -8.55 -22.99 -1.90
CA GLN A 18 -8.28 -24.24 -1.17
C GLN A 18 -6.77 -24.55 -1.12
N GLU A 19 -6.01 -24.14 -2.14
CA GLU A 19 -4.55 -24.28 -2.18
C GLU A 19 -3.88 -23.57 -1.01
N TYR A 20 -4.16 -22.29 -0.79
CA TYR A 20 -3.60 -21.54 0.32
C TYR A 20 -4.10 -22.01 1.70
N ILE A 21 -5.27 -22.65 1.75
CA ILE A 21 -5.75 -23.31 2.97
C ILE A 21 -4.97 -24.58 3.27
N ASP A 22 -4.67 -25.36 2.23
CA ASP A 22 -3.96 -26.63 2.35
C ASP A 22 -2.47 -26.40 2.60
N ASP A 23 -1.86 -25.38 2.00
CA ASP A 23 -0.50 -24.91 2.25
C ASP A 23 -0.42 -23.37 2.41
N PRO A 24 -0.46 -22.84 3.65
CA PRO A 24 -0.35 -21.42 3.91
C PRO A 24 1.01 -20.82 3.52
N MET A 25 2.07 -21.64 3.42
CA MET A 25 3.39 -21.14 3.03
C MET A 25 3.39 -20.65 1.58
N THR A 26 2.62 -21.29 0.69
CA THR A 26 2.46 -20.86 -0.71
C THR A 26 1.96 -19.42 -0.78
N TYR A 27 0.90 -19.08 -0.03
CA TYR A 27 0.43 -17.70 0.05
C TYR A 27 1.49 -16.74 0.56
N LEU A 28 2.23 -17.13 1.61
CA LEU A 28 3.23 -16.26 2.21
C LEU A 28 4.37 -15.96 1.23
N GLU A 29 4.81 -16.95 0.47
CA GLU A 29 5.79 -16.77 -0.62
C GLU A 29 5.21 -15.88 -1.72
N ASP A 30 4.01 -16.19 -2.23
CA ASP A 30 3.39 -15.40 -3.30
C ASP A 30 3.17 -13.95 -2.89
N PHE A 31 2.69 -13.71 -1.68
CA PHE A 31 2.43 -12.37 -1.19
C PHE A 31 3.72 -11.60 -0.91
N PHE A 32 4.66 -12.16 -0.12
CA PHE A 32 5.83 -11.40 0.36
C PHE A 32 7.06 -11.45 -0.57
N VAL A 33 7.12 -12.40 -1.51
CA VAL A 33 8.21 -12.49 -2.50
C VAL A 33 7.76 -11.98 -3.86
N ASN A 34 6.58 -12.41 -4.32
CA ASN A 34 6.13 -12.11 -5.69
C ASN A 34 5.22 -10.87 -5.75
N GLY A 35 4.50 -10.56 -4.66
CA GLY A 35 3.50 -9.49 -4.61
C GLY A 35 4.01 -8.17 -4.04
N THR A 36 4.53 -8.16 -2.81
CA THR A 36 4.98 -6.95 -2.13
C THR A 36 6.00 -7.25 -1.04
N ARG A 37 6.87 -6.31 -0.70
CA ARG A 37 7.76 -6.45 0.45
C ARG A 37 7.06 -6.00 1.75
N ILE A 38 7.48 -6.58 2.87
CA ILE A 38 6.87 -6.30 4.19
C ILE A 38 6.85 -4.81 4.51
N ASP A 39 7.91 -4.06 4.18
CA ASP A 39 8.02 -2.64 4.48
C ASP A 39 6.97 -1.78 3.75
N TYR A 40 6.62 -2.08 2.49
CA TYR A 40 5.53 -1.33 1.82
C TYR A 40 4.18 -1.77 2.30
N TRP A 41 4.02 -3.07 2.58
CA TRP A 41 2.75 -3.53 3.08
C TRP A 41 2.37 -2.83 4.40
N LEU A 42 3.34 -2.63 5.30
CA LEU A 42 3.13 -1.86 6.53
C LEU A 42 2.78 -0.39 6.26
N ARG A 43 3.37 0.22 5.22
CA ARG A 43 3.01 1.57 4.76
C ARG A 43 1.58 1.63 4.26
N ASP A 44 1.20 0.69 3.39
CA ASP A 44 -0.10 0.68 2.74
C ASP A 44 -1.21 0.47 3.78
N VAL A 45 -0.98 -0.40 4.77
CA VAL A 45 -1.83 -0.56 5.96
C VAL A 45 -1.97 0.76 6.74
N ASN A 46 -0.85 1.44 7.01
CA ASN A 46 -0.88 2.70 7.76
C ASN A 46 -1.63 3.79 6.99
N LEU A 47 -1.39 3.92 5.68
CA LEU A 47 -2.10 4.86 4.82
C LEU A 47 -3.60 4.58 4.82
N LEU A 48 -3.99 3.32 4.66
CA LEU A 48 -5.38 2.89 4.65
C LEU A 48 -6.11 3.21 5.97
N ILE A 49 -5.46 2.97 7.12
CA ILE A 49 -6.02 3.31 8.44
C ILE A 49 -6.11 4.84 8.64
N ASN A 50 -5.12 5.60 8.17
CA ASN A 50 -5.19 7.06 8.21
C ASN A 50 -6.30 7.62 7.31
N ILE A 51 -6.52 7.01 6.14
CA ILE A 51 -7.63 7.36 5.25
C ILE A 51 -8.97 7.10 5.94
N ALA A 52 -9.13 5.96 6.62
CA ALA A 52 -10.38 5.63 7.32
C ALA A 52 -10.64 6.52 8.53
N THR A 53 -9.59 6.97 9.23
CA THR A 53 -9.71 7.73 10.48
C THR A 53 -9.74 9.25 10.26
N ASN A 54 -9.33 9.73 9.09
CA ASN A 54 -9.34 11.14 8.74
C ASN A 54 -10.28 11.38 7.55
N GLN A 55 -11.42 12.00 7.82
CA GLN A 55 -12.42 12.36 6.79
C GLN A 55 -11.83 13.20 5.66
N GLN A 56 -10.82 14.04 5.94
CA GLN A 56 -10.16 14.85 4.92
C GLN A 56 -9.31 14.02 3.94
N MET A 57 -9.06 12.76 4.29
CA MET A 57 -8.28 11.79 3.53
C MET A 57 -9.16 10.73 2.84
N ALA A 58 -10.45 10.64 3.14
CA ALA A 58 -11.35 9.74 2.42
C ALA A 58 -11.48 10.17 0.94
N SER A 59 -11.64 9.22 0.02
CA SER A 59 -12.00 9.52 -1.38
C SER A 59 -12.87 8.40 -1.95
N PRO A 60 -13.98 8.74 -2.63
CA PRO A 60 -14.88 7.76 -3.21
C PRO A 60 -14.32 7.03 -4.44
N VAL A 61 -13.15 7.43 -4.94
CA VAL A 61 -12.64 6.94 -6.21
C VAL A 61 -11.72 5.71 -6.01
N CYS A 62 -12.20 4.57 -6.52
CA CYS A 62 -11.66 3.20 -6.81
C CYS A 62 -10.40 2.60 -6.16
N ILE A 63 -9.54 3.35 -5.49
CA ILE A 63 -8.17 2.94 -5.19
C ILE A 63 -8.04 1.98 -3.99
N ASN A 64 -8.90 2.12 -2.98
CA ASN A 64 -8.70 1.45 -1.67
C ASN A 64 -9.11 -0.03 -1.66
N ASN A 65 -9.85 -0.49 -2.67
CA ASN A 65 -10.44 -1.83 -2.68
C ASN A 65 -9.40 -2.96 -2.75
N TYR A 66 -8.28 -2.72 -3.43
CA TYR A 66 -7.18 -3.69 -3.54
C TYR A 66 -6.56 -3.99 -2.17
N TYR A 67 -6.14 -2.96 -1.45
CA TYR A 67 -5.47 -3.10 -0.15
C TYR A 67 -6.38 -3.71 0.91
N ILE A 68 -7.67 -3.38 0.88
CA ILE A 68 -8.66 -4.03 1.76
C ILE A 68 -8.72 -5.53 1.50
N LYS A 69 -8.76 -5.95 0.23
CA LYS A 69 -8.80 -7.37 -0.13
C LYS A 69 -7.54 -8.10 0.34
N GLU A 70 -6.36 -7.56 0.07
CA GLU A 70 -5.08 -8.13 0.51
C GLU A 70 -5.00 -8.23 2.05
N LEU A 71 -5.50 -7.21 2.75
CA LEU A 71 -5.55 -7.21 4.20
C LEU A 71 -6.50 -8.29 4.75
N ILE A 72 -7.66 -8.49 4.12
CA ILE A 72 -8.57 -9.58 4.47
C ILE A 72 -7.88 -10.94 4.21
N GLN A 73 -7.21 -11.13 3.07
CA GLN A 73 -6.49 -12.38 2.77
C GLN A 73 -5.39 -12.69 3.80
N GLN A 74 -4.63 -11.69 4.24
CA GLN A 74 -3.65 -11.88 5.31
C GLN A 74 -4.28 -12.31 6.64
N VAL A 75 -5.38 -11.68 7.05
CA VAL A 75 -6.12 -12.07 8.26
C VAL A 75 -6.64 -13.51 8.14
N GLU A 76 -7.13 -13.90 6.98
CA GLU A 76 -7.60 -15.27 6.72
C GLU A 76 -6.46 -16.30 6.81
N ILE A 77 -5.28 -15.99 6.25
CA ILE A 77 -4.09 -16.86 6.32
C ILE A 77 -3.57 -16.99 7.73
N ALA A 78 -3.49 -15.87 8.46
CA ALA A 78 -3.15 -15.88 9.86
C ALA A 78 -4.09 -16.78 10.67
N TYR A 79 -5.38 -16.78 10.35
CA TYR A 79 -6.35 -17.64 11.04
C TYR A 79 -6.13 -19.12 10.74
N ILE A 80 -5.78 -19.47 9.51
CA ILE A 80 -5.43 -20.85 9.15
C ILE A 80 -4.18 -21.29 9.90
N ILE A 81 -3.14 -20.46 9.97
CA ILE A 81 -1.93 -20.74 10.74
C ILE A 81 -2.27 -20.90 12.23
N PHE A 82 -3.07 -20.00 12.79
CA PHE A 82 -3.56 -20.05 14.17
C PHE A 82 -4.24 -21.39 14.49
N LYS A 83 -5.11 -21.87 13.58
CA LYS A 83 -5.80 -23.16 13.73
C LYS A 83 -4.91 -24.38 13.49
N LYS A 84 -4.11 -24.39 12.42
CA LYS A 84 -3.24 -25.52 12.07
C LYS A 84 -2.15 -25.74 13.11
N CYS A 85 -1.61 -24.66 13.67
CA CYS A 85 -0.53 -24.73 14.65
C CYS A 85 -1.06 -24.80 16.10
N ASN A 86 -2.39 -24.90 16.30
CA ASN A 86 -3.05 -24.91 17.61
C ASN A 86 -2.57 -23.79 18.55
N ILE A 87 -2.37 -22.59 18.00
CA ILE A 87 -1.94 -21.41 18.76
C ILE A 87 -3.03 -21.09 19.80
N GLN A 88 -2.61 -20.88 21.05
CA GLN A 88 -3.51 -20.62 22.16
C GLN A 88 -3.89 -19.14 22.25
N PHE A 89 -5.07 -18.88 22.80
CA PHE A 89 -5.50 -17.51 23.11
C PHE A 89 -4.72 -16.96 24.30
N ILE A 90 -4.59 -15.63 24.35
CA ILE A 90 -3.90 -14.86 25.38
C ILE A 90 -4.92 -13.94 26.06
N GLU A 91 -4.88 -13.89 27.40
CA GLU A 91 -5.84 -13.12 28.21
C GLU A 91 -5.73 -11.60 27.99
N ASN A 92 -4.51 -11.07 27.85
CA ASN A 92 -4.24 -9.65 27.70
C ASN A 92 -3.56 -9.34 26.36
N PRO A 93 -4.32 -9.31 25.24
CA PRO A 93 -3.74 -9.21 23.90
C PRO A 93 -2.97 -7.91 23.64
N LEU A 94 -3.39 -6.79 24.24
CA LEU A 94 -2.77 -5.47 24.07
C LEU A 94 -1.52 -5.24 24.95
N LEU A 95 -1.20 -6.17 25.86
CA LEU A 95 -0.01 -6.07 26.71
C LEU A 95 1.23 -6.61 25.96
N PHE A 96 1.74 -5.83 25.02
CA PHE A 96 2.79 -6.26 24.09
C PHE A 96 4.17 -6.46 24.71
N PHE A 97 4.51 -5.68 25.74
CA PHE A 97 5.83 -5.66 26.35
C PHE A 97 5.73 -5.93 27.85
N SER A 98 6.46 -6.95 28.31
CA SER A 98 6.59 -7.25 29.75
C SER A 98 7.70 -6.42 30.40
N LYS A 99 8.68 -5.95 29.63
CA LYS A 99 9.82 -5.16 30.12
C LYS A 99 10.10 -3.95 29.23
N LYS A 100 10.60 -2.87 29.84
CA LYS A 100 11.00 -1.63 29.15
C LYS A 100 12.07 -1.85 28.07
N ALA A 101 12.96 -2.84 28.26
CA ALA A 101 13.98 -3.18 27.27
C ALA A 101 13.39 -3.74 25.97
N ASP A 102 12.31 -4.54 26.06
CA ASP A 102 11.64 -5.10 24.88
C ASP A 102 10.92 -3.99 24.08
N TYR A 103 10.38 -2.98 24.76
CA TYR A 103 9.84 -1.78 24.11
C TYR A 103 10.91 -1.03 23.32
N TRP A 104 12.07 -0.73 23.93
CA TRP A 104 13.14 0.00 23.24
C TRP A 104 13.74 -0.77 22.06
N LYS A 105 13.88 -2.09 22.18
CA LYS A 105 14.33 -2.95 21.08
C LYS A 105 13.34 -2.94 19.92
N TYR A 106 12.05 -2.96 20.21
CA TYR A 106 11.02 -2.79 19.18
C TYR A 106 11.10 -1.42 18.49
N THR A 107 11.23 -0.33 19.25
CA THR A 107 11.28 1.02 18.68
C THR A 107 12.51 1.28 17.82
N ILE A 108 13.65 0.65 18.15
CA ILE A 108 14.94 0.89 17.46
C ILE A 108 15.18 -0.10 16.33
N ASP A 109 14.94 -1.40 16.56
CA ASP A 109 15.34 -2.48 15.66
C ASP A 109 14.15 -3.15 14.94
N GLY A 110 12.92 -2.72 15.20
CA GLY A 110 11.69 -3.34 14.66
C GLY A 110 11.50 -4.81 15.09
N THR A 111 12.32 -5.30 16.02
CA THR A 111 12.38 -6.72 16.39
C THR A 111 11.53 -6.98 17.63
N TYR A 112 10.53 -7.83 17.47
CA TYR A 112 9.67 -8.25 18.57
C TYR A 112 10.37 -9.30 19.43
N THR A 113 10.53 -9.05 20.73
CA THR A 113 11.00 -10.04 21.70
C THR A 113 10.08 -10.12 22.91
N ILE A 114 9.74 -11.35 23.31
CA ILE A 114 9.23 -11.67 24.64
C ILE A 114 10.39 -12.28 25.41
N ASN A 115 10.85 -11.62 26.48
CA ASN A 115 12.02 -12.07 27.24
C ASN A 115 13.28 -12.27 26.38
N GLY A 116 13.44 -11.48 25.31
CA GLY A 116 14.56 -11.64 24.35
C GLY A 116 14.35 -12.69 23.26
N ILE A 117 13.22 -13.40 23.22
CA ILE A 117 12.91 -14.45 22.21
C ILE A 117 11.85 -13.95 21.23
N GLU A 118 12.15 -14.04 19.94
CA GLU A 118 11.26 -13.65 18.85
C GLU A 118 10.18 -14.70 18.59
N SER A 119 8.90 -14.35 18.81
CA SER A 119 7.77 -15.27 18.67
C SER A 119 6.71 -14.74 17.70
N SER A 120 6.72 -15.24 16.46
CA SER A 120 5.68 -14.95 15.46
C SER A 120 4.32 -15.50 15.86
N THR A 121 4.28 -16.58 16.66
CA THR A 121 3.03 -17.16 17.17
C THR A 121 2.33 -16.25 18.18
N ASP A 122 3.09 -15.50 18.97
CA ASP A 122 2.52 -14.63 19.99
C ASP A 122 1.73 -13.47 19.37
N SER A 123 2.25 -12.82 18.32
CA SER A 123 1.51 -11.76 17.62
C SER A 123 0.23 -12.29 16.96
N ILE A 124 0.27 -13.48 16.35
CA ILE A 124 -0.93 -14.14 15.80
C ILE A 124 -1.92 -14.48 16.92
N ALA A 125 -1.43 -14.96 18.06
CA ALA A 125 -2.26 -15.25 19.23
C ALA A 125 -2.96 -13.99 19.74
N ARG A 126 -2.23 -12.89 19.93
CA ARG A 126 -2.78 -11.59 20.36
C ARG A 126 -3.83 -11.08 19.40
N PHE A 127 -3.56 -11.16 18.09
CA PHE A 127 -4.48 -10.73 17.05
C PHE A 127 -5.86 -11.40 17.17
N PHE A 128 -5.89 -12.73 17.27
CA PHE A 128 -7.15 -13.46 17.40
C PHE A 128 -7.73 -13.50 18.81
N SER A 129 -6.94 -13.16 19.83
CA SER A 129 -7.43 -12.98 21.21
C SER A 129 -8.10 -11.63 21.41
N TYR A 130 -7.69 -10.62 20.65
CA TYR A 130 -8.31 -9.29 20.69
C TYR A 130 -9.69 -9.30 20.03
N LYS A 131 -9.79 -9.83 18.82
CA LYS A 131 -11.05 -9.98 18.08
C LYS A 131 -11.07 -11.34 17.35
N SER A 132 -12.26 -11.95 17.28
CA SER A 132 -12.47 -13.16 16.47
C SER A 132 -12.38 -12.84 14.97
N LEU A 133 -12.21 -13.85 14.12
CA LEU A 133 -12.15 -13.67 12.66
C LEU A 133 -13.37 -12.90 12.11
N LEU A 134 -14.58 -13.19 12.62
CA LEU A 134 -15.80 -12.49 12.20
C LEU A 134 -15.78 -11.01 12.60
N GLN A 135 -15.34 -10.70 13.82
CA GLN A 135 -15.19 -9.32 14.28
C GLN A 135 -14.09 -8.57 13.52
N TRP A 136 -13.03 -9.27 13.10
CA TRP A 136 -12.03 -8.68 12.21
C TRP A 136 -12.61 -8.36 10.83
N TYR A 137 -13.47 -9.21 10.26
CA TYR A 137 -14.18 -8.84 9.03
C TYR A 137 -15.03 -7.59 9.20
N GLU A 138 -15.74 -7.43 10.33
CA GLU A 138 -16.51 -6.23 10.61
C GLU A 138 -15.61 -4.98 10.66
N VAL A 139 -14.45 -5.06 11.32
CA VAL A 139 -13.46 -3.97 11.35
C VAL A 139 -12.95 -3.63 9.95
N LEU A 140 -12.62 -4.64 9.13
CA LEU A 140 -12.10 -4.45 7.77
C LEU A 140 -13.17 -3.95 6.80
N ASP A 141 -14.44 -4.32 6.99
CA ASP A 141 -15.57 -3.80 6.23
C ASP A 141 -15.84 -2.34 6.60
N ASP A 142 -15.79 -1.98 7.88
CA ASP A 142 -15.91 -0.58 8.32
C ASP A 142 -14.75 0.24 7.73
N LEU A 143 -13.52 -0.24 7.85
CA LEU A 143 -12.33 0.37 7.25
C LEU A 143 -12.53 0.63 5.75
N TRP A 144 -13.04 -0.35 5.01
CA TRP A 144 -13.36 -0.20 3.59
C TRP A 144 -14.40 0.88 3.33
N ILE A 145 -15.54 0.84 4.02
CA ILE A 145 -16.63 1.80 3.86
C ILE A 145 -16.14 3.23 4.12
N LYS A 146 -15.36 3.42 5.18
CA LYS A 146 -14.88 4.74 5.61
C LYS A 146 -13.79 5.29 4.70
N THR A 147 -13.01 4.42 4.05
CA THR A 147 -12.07 4.89 3.03
C THR A 147 -12.75 5.48 1.79
N GLY A 148 -14.00 5.08 1.52
CA GLY A 148 -14.78 5.54 0.37
C GLY A 148 -15.84 6.62 0.68
N ASN A 149 -16.09 6.94 1.95
CA ASN A 149 -17.14 7.87 2.35
C ASN A 149 -16.66 8.83 3.46
N ALA A 150 -16.68 10.13 3.18
CA ALA A 150 -16.22 11.18 4.09
C ALA A 150 -17.22 11.52 5.21
N ASP A 151 -18.49 11.14 5.09
CA ASP A 151 -19.57 11.63 5.97
C ASP A 151 -19.72 10.84 7.29
N ASP A 152 -18.89 9.83 7.50
CA ASP A 152 -19.17 8.75 8.44
C ASP A 152 -17.89 8.45 9.27
N GLU A 153 -17.98 8.29 10.59
CA GLU A 153 -16.80 8.12 11.46
C GLU A 153 -16.37 6.64 11.56
N PHE A 154 -15.08 6.34 11.36
CA PHE A 154 -14.51 5.01 11.61
C PHE A 154 -14.39 4.76 13.11
N LEU A 155 -15.00 3.67 13.60
CA LEU A 155 -15.03 3.31 15.02
C LEU A 155 -15.40 4.47 15.98
N SER A 156 -16.23 5.41 15.51
CA SER A 156 -16.61 6.60 16.26
C SER A 156 -15.41 7.40 16.82
N ASN A 157 -14.28 7.42 16.10
CA ASN A 157 -13.06 8.14 16.48
C ASN A 157 -12.46 7.73 17.86
N GLN A 158 -12.66 6.48 18.28
CA GLN A 158 -12.01 5.96 19.50
C GLN A 158 -10.51 5.75 19.24
N ALA A 159 -9.69 6.77 19.54
CA ALA A 159 -8.26 6.80 19.24
C ALA A 159 -7.50 5.57 19.77
N ASP A 160 -7.81 5.11 20.98
CA ASP A 160 -7.16 3.93 21.57
C ASP A 160 -7.50 2.63 20.81
N GLU A 161 -8.73 2.48 20.33
CA GLU A 161 -9.14 1.30 19.55
C GLU A 161 -8.52 1.33 18.14
N ILE A 162 -8.46 2.51 17.53
CA ILE A 162 -7.79 2.74 16.23
C ILE A 162 -6.30 2.38 16.33
N LEU A 163 -5.61 2.86 17.37
CA LEU A 163 -4.20 2.56 17.60
C LEU A 163 -3.99 1.06 17.86
N ALA A 164 -4.86 0.43 18.65
CA ALA A 164 -4.80 -1.02 18.88
C ALA A 164 -4.95 -1.82 17.58
N ILE A 165 -5.88 -1.43 16.70
CA ILE A 165 -6.11 -2.07 15.41
C ILE A 165 -4.91 -1.91 14.48
N LEU A 166 -4.38 -0.68 14.35
CA LEU A 166 -3.17 -0.41 13.56
C LEU A 166 -2.00 -1.28 14.02
N GLU A 167 -1.72 -1.26 15.33
CA GLU A 167 -0.61 -2.00 15.92
C GLU A 167 -0.78 -3.51 15.72
N LEU A 168 -1.98 -4.05 15.91
CA LEU A 168 -2.26 -5.48 15.74
C LEU A 168 -2.14 -5.93 14.28
N ILE A 169 -2.65 -5.15 13.32
CA ILE A 169 -2.54 -5.46 11.90
C ILE A 169 -1.08 -5.41 11.44
N GLN A 170 -0.34 -4.38 11.82
CA GLN A 170 1.07 -4.25 11.46
C GLN A 170 1.91 -5.40 12.04
N ARG A 171 1.68 -5.75 13.31
CA ARG A 171 2.36 -6.90 13.95
C ARG A 171 2.00 -8.22 13.31
N LEU A 172 0.75 -8.39 12.88
CA LEU A 172 0.32 -9.59 12.16
C LEU A 172 1.11 -9.74 10.86
N ALA A 173 1.17 -8.69 10.05
CA ALA A 173 1.93 -8.68 8.80
C ALA A 173 3.41 -9.05 9.00
N VAL A 174 4.08 -8.42 9.97
CA VAL A 174 5.49 -8.75 10.31
C VAL A 174 5.65 -10.21 10.73
N SER A 175 4.68 -10.74 11.47
CA SER A 175 4.76 -12.12 11.96
C SER A 175 4.57 -13.15 10.84
N LEU A 176 3.72 -12.85 9.87
CA LEU A 176 3.53 -13.67 8.68
C LEU A 176 4.79 -13.69 7.81
N ASP A 177 5.42 -12.53 7.59
CA ASP A 177 6.68 -12.46 6.84
C ASP A 177 7.82 -13.20 7.56
N LYS A 178 7.91 -13.14 8.89
CA LYS A 178 8.89 -13.93 9.65
C LYS A 178 8.67 -15.43 9.55
N ILE A 179 7.41 -15.89 9.47
CA ILE A 179 7.11 -17.32 9.25
C ILE A 179 7.63 -17.74 7.88
N ARG A 180 7.44 -16.90 6.86
CA ARG A 180 8.00 -17.10 5.53
C ARG A 180 9.53 -17.16 5.56
N GLU A 181 10.20 -16.17 6.16
CA GLU A 181 11.67 -16.14 6.23
C GLU A 181 12.26 -17.40 6.88
N ARG A 182 11.57 -17.94 7.89
CA ARG A 182 11.96 -19.19 8.54
C ARG A 182 11.70 -20.42 7.67
N GLY A 183 10.87 -20.31 6.64
CA GLY A 183 10.51 -21.38 5.71
C GLY A 183 9.66 -22.50 6.33
N ALA A 184 9.10 -22.29 7.52
CA ALA A 184 8.35 -23.31 8.24
C ALA A 184 7.27 -22.72 9.16
N LEU A 185 6.11 -23.38 9.20
CA LEU A 185 5.03 -23.02 10.12
C LEU A 185 5.48 -23.25 11.58
N PRO A 186 5.02 -22.41 12.52
CA PRO A 186 5.38 -22.56 13.92
C PRO A 186 4.95 -23.90 14.53
N GLY A 187 5.84 -24.52 15.32
CA GLY A 187 5.54 -25.77 16.04
C GLY A 187 5.85 -27.07 15.28
N LEU A 188 6.46 -27.01 14.09
CA LEU A 188 6.93 -28.22 13.38
C LEU A 188 8.28 -28.78 13.89
N HIS A 189 8.96 -28.10 14.81
CA HIS A 189 10.08 -28.63 15.57
C HIS A 189 10.05 -28.08 16.99
N TYR A 190 9.63 -28.88 17.97
CA TYR A 190 10.16 -28.82 19.33
C TYR A 190 10.11 -30.24 19.93
N SER A 191 11.28 -30.88 19.94
CA SER A 191 11.64 -31.83 20.99
C SER A 191 11.46 -31.14 22.35
N GLU A 192 10.85 -31.85 23.28
CA GLU A 192 10.73 -31.50 24.68
C GLU A 192 12.07 -31.03 25.23
N GLU A 193 12.18 -29.76 25.64
CA GLU A 193 12.94 -29.37 26.82
C GLU A 193 12.69 -27.89 27.18
N ASN A 194 12.19 -27.71 28.41
CA ASN A 194 12.28 -26.52 29.26
C ASN A 194 11.30 -25.36 29.02
N LEU A 195 10.09 -25.50 29.57
CA LEU A 195 9.30 -24.39 30.13
C LEU A 195 8.76 -24.76 31.52
N THR A 196 9.66 -24.84 32.50
CA THR A 196 9.31 -24.58 33.90
C THR A 196 9.41 -23.07 34.13
N LEU A 197 8.30 -22.36 33.98
CA LEU A 197 8.16 -20.99 34.45
C LEU A 197 7.83 -21.04 35.95
N GLU A 198 8.84 -20.83 36.77
CA GLU A 198 8.67 -20.54 38.19
C GLU A 198 7.97 -19.19 38.35
N SER A 199 6.78 -19.25 38.94
CA SER A 199 6.04 -18.12 39.47
C SER A 199 6.82 -17.46 40.60
N ASN A 200 7.27 -16.23 40.42
CA ASN A 200 7.66 -15.36 41.54
C ASN A 200 6.94 -14.02 41.44
N ASN A 201 6.02 -13.84 42.40
CA ASN A 201 5.34 -12.59 42.73
C ASN A 201 6.37 -11.51 43.09
N GLN A 202 6.35 -10.36 42.42
CA GLN A 202 6.85 -9.11 43.00
C GLN A 202 5.91 -7.96 42.65
N GLU A 203 5.69 -7.14 43.66
CA GLU A 203 4.64 -6.13 43.83
C GLU A 203 4.75 -4.95 42.86
N ILE A 204 3.58 -4.38 42.57
CA ILE A 204 3.37 -3.22 41.70
C ILE A 204 3.73 -1.95 42.49
N GLU A 205 4.74 -1.20 42.04
CA GLU A 205 4.90 0.21 42.43
C GLU A 205 3.98 1.09 41.57
N GLN A 206 3.01 1.72 42.24
CA GLN A 206 2.13 2.75 41.69
C GLN A 206 2.86 4.10 41.61
N ILE A 207 3.04 4.65 40.40
CA ILE A 207 3.32 6.08 40.15
C ILE A 207 2.82 6.34 38.72
N GLY A 208 2.00 7.31 38.35
CA GLY A 208 1.38 8.49 38.96
C GLY A 208 0.87 9.30 37.75
N ALA A 209 -0.40 9.69 37.74
CA ALA A 209 -1.04 10.36 36.59
C ALA A 209 -0.38 11.73 36.28
N PRO A 210 -0.15 12.10 35.01
CA PRO A 210 0.06 13.50 34.66
C PRO A 210 -1.30 14.19 34.51
N THR A 211 -1.49 15.21 35.34
CA THR A 211 -2.61 16.16 35.33
C THR A 211 -2.66 16.98 34.05
N ASP A 212 -3.86 17.06 33.47
CA ASP A 212 -4.30 18.10 32.54
C ASP A 212 -4.09 19.49 33.13
N SER A 213 -3.32 20.34 32.44
CA SER A 213 -3.59 21.78 32.34
C SER A 213 -2.61 22.45 31.37
N ASP A 214 -3.19 23.30 30.51
CA ASP A 214 -2.56 24.37 29.73
C ASP A 214 -2.19 24.08 28.27
N ILE A 215 -3.22 23.97 27.41
CA ILE A 215 -3.16 24.56 26.07
C ILE A 215 -4.36 25.48 25.91
N ALA A 216 -4.11 26.77 26.14
CA ALA A 216 -5.05 27.84 25.91
C ALA A 216 -5.37 27.97 24.40
N LEU A 217 -6.64 27.84 24.06
CA LEU A 217 -7.22 28.24 22.79
C LEU A 217 -6.96 29.73 22.57
N THR A 218 -6.18 30.06 21.55
CA THR A 218 -6.18 31.39 20.94
C THR A 218 -6.36 31.25 19.43
N GLU A 219 -7.58 31.49 18.99
CA GLU A 219 -7.90 31.82 17.60
C GLU A 219 -7.28 33.17 17.25
N ASN A 220 -6.35 33.20 16.27
CA ASN A 220 -6.44 34.08 15.10
C ASN A 220 -5.20 33.98 14.18
N LYS A 221 -5.48 33.64 12.91
CA LYS A 221 -4.85 34.13 11.67
C LYS A 221 -3.31 34.27 11.63
N LYS A 222 -2.69 33.24 11.04
CA LYS A 222 -2.01 33.30 9.73
C LYS A 222 -1.79 31.85 9.30
N SER A 223 -2.20 31.50 8.09
CA SER A 223 -1.91 30.20 7.48
C SER A 223 -0.44 29.89 7.68
N SER A 224 -0.13 28.84 8.44
CA SER A 224 1.22 28.30 8.41
C SER A 224 1.47 27.90 6.97
N GLU A 225 2.37 28.61 6.29
CA GLU A 225 2.88 28.23 4.98
C GLU A 225 3.22 26.74 5.06
N PHE A 226 2.40 25.94 4.38
CA PHE A 226 2.68 24.54 4.17
C PHE A 226 3.94 24.55 3.30
N TYR A 227 5.07 24.19 3.89
CA TYR A 227 6.36 24.04 3.21
C TYR A 227 6.65 22.55 3.06
N PRO A 228 6.14 21.88 2.02
CA PRO A 228 6.35 20.44 1.78
C PRO A 228 7.81 20.04 1.90
N LYS A 229 8.72 20.83 1.32
CA LYS A 229 10.18 20.61 1.40
C LYS A 229 10.76 20.48 2.82
N LYS A 230 10.07 20.93 3.87
CA LYS A 230 10.53 20.83 5.27
C LYS A 230 9.64 19.96 6.18
N GLN A 231 8.43 19.62 5.75
CA GLN A 231 7.47 18.83 6.55
C GLN A 231 7.11 17.48 5.91
N VAL A 232 7.28 17.34 4.60
CA VAL A 232 7.26 16.06 3.90
C VAL A 232 8.71 15.57 3.83
N ASN A 233 9.20 15.01 4.94
CA ASN A 233 10.32 14.09 4.85
C ASN A 233 9.83 12.90 4.03
N LEU A 234 10.30 12.75 2.78
CA LEU A 234 10.13 11.51 2.03
C LEU A 234 10.81 10.41 2.88
N PRO A 235 10.03 9.50 3.45
CA PRO A 235 10.59 8.50 4.32
C PRO A 235 11.47 7.52 3.54
N LEU A 236 12.56 7.05 4.16
CA LEU A 236 13.45 6.03 3.60
C LEU A 236 12.75 4.69 3.25
N TRP A 237 11.50 4.48 3.69
CA TRP A 237 10.68 3.28 3.49
C TRP A 237 9.84 3.27 2.19
N LEU A 238 10.11 4.17 1.25
CA LEU A 238 9.32 4.36 0.03
C LEU A 238 9.79 3.56 -1.20
N ALA A 239 10.56 2.48 -1.04
CA ALA A 239 11.28 1.84 -2.16
C ALA A 239 11.42 0.33 -2.04
N PRO A 240 11.41 -0.51 -3.11
CA PRO A 240 10.50 -0.82 -4.26
C PRO A 240 9.86 -2.25 -4.30
N GLN A 241 8.74 -2.46 -5.01
CA GLN A 241 8.20 -3.82 -5.31
C GLN A 241 9.03 -4.56 -6.38
N VAL A 242 9.14 -5.90 -6.26
CA VAL A 242 9.75 -6.75 -7.29
C VAL A 242 8.81 -6.83 -8.50
N PHE A 243 9.35 -6.74 -9.71
CA PHE A 243 8.53 -6.86 -10.91
C PHE A 243 7.95 -8.27 -11.03
N SER A 244 6.63 -8.37 -11.07
CA SER A 244 5.87 -9.57 -11.45
C SER A 244 4.62 -9.17 -12.23
N MET A 245 4.05 -10.11 -13.00
CA MET A 245 2.81 -9.83 -13.74
C MET A 245 1.64 -9.69 -12.76
N GLU A 246 1.68 -10.47 -11.68
CA GLU A 246 0.74 -10.44 -10.57
C GLU A 246 0.75 -9.06 -9.89
N ALA A 247 1.93 -8.50 -9.55
CA ALA A 247 2.04 -7.16 -8.97
C ALA A 247 1.47 -6.08 -9.91
N LEU A 248 1.70 -6.21 -11.22
CA LEU A 248 1.17 -5.27 -12.21
C LEU A 248 -0.35 -5.39 -12.37
N GLN A 249 -0.90 -6.61 -12.35
CA GLN A 249 -2.35 -6.83 -12.35
C GLN A 249 -2.99 -6.30 -11.07
N CYS A 250 -2.35 -6.52 -9.92
CA CYS A 250 -2.74 -6.01 -8.63
C CYS A 250 -2.87 -4.48 -8.64
N PHE A 251 -1.90 -3.78 -9.22
CA PHE A 251 -1.93 -2.32 -9.44
C PHE A 251 -3.17 -1.85 -10.22
N PHE A 252 -3.70 -2.68 -11.13
CA PHE A 252 -4.85 -2.37 -11.98
C PHE A 252 -6.15 -3.07 -11.59
N THR A 253 -6.23 -3.66 -10.40
CA THR A 253 -7.43 -4.37 -9.95
C THR A 253 -8.64 -3.43 -9.96
N HIS A 254 -9.77 -3.86 -10.51
CA HIS A 254 -10.99 -3.06 -10.76
C HIS A 254 -10.96 -2.09 -11.95
N LYS A 255 -10.24 -2.43 -13.03
CA LYS A 255 -10.44 -1.79 -14.34
C LYS A 255 -10.18 -0.28 -14.35
N CYS A 256 -9.21 0.15 -13.55
CA CYS A 256 -8.99 1.54 -13.20
C CYS A 256 -8.14 2.34 -14.21
N LEU A 257 -8.03 1.90 -15.48
CA LEU A 257 -7.22 2.62 -16.48
C LEU A 257 -7.66 4.09 -16.62
N ASP A 258 -8.96 4.32 -16.77
CA ASP A 258 -9.50 5.69 -16.84
C ASP A 258 -9.37 6.44 -15.51
N GLY A 259 -9.49 5.74 -14.38
CA GLY A 259 -9.24 6.32 -13.05
C GLY A 259 -7.80 6.85 -12.93
N TRP A 260 -6.80 6.04 -13.25
CA TRP A 260 -5.39 6.45 -13.23
C TRP A 260 -5.10 7.63 -14.16
N ARG A 261 -5.71 7.65 -15.35
CA ARG A 261 -5.60 8.78 -16.28
C ARG A 261 -6.16 10.05 -15.67
N GLU A 262 -7.34 9.99 -15.06
CA GLU A 262 -7.97 11.15 -14.42
C GLU A 262 -7.15 11.64 -13.22
N TYR A 263 -6.61 10.75 -12.39
CA TYR A 263 -5.72 11.14 -11.29
C TYR A 263 -4.47 11.87 -11.77
N ILE A 264 -3.78 11.36 -12.80
CA ILE A 264 -2.58 12.02 -13.34
C ILE A 264 -2.92 13.37 -13.97
N LYS A 265 -4.05 13.46 -14.71
CA LYS A 265 -4.52 14.73 -15.28
C LYS A 265 -4.86 15.74 -14.19
N TYR A 266 -5.56 15.31 -13.13
CA TYR A 266 -5.93 16.18 -12.03
C TYR A 266 -4.71 16.60 -11.21
N TRP A 267 -3.75 15.70 -10.99
CA TRP A 267 -2.46 16.02 -10.37
C TRP A 267 -1.70 17.10 -11.17
N HIS A 268 -1.56 16.90 -12.47
CA HIS A 268 -0.95 17.89 -13.36
C HIS A 268 -1.69 19.23 -13.29
N ARG A 269 -3.03 19.22 -13.37
CA ARG A 269 -3.86 20.44 -13.31
C ARG A 269 -3.63 21.18 -11.99
N ALA A 270 -3.56 20.45 -10.89
CA ALA A 270 -3.33 21.01 -9.57
C ALA A 270 -1.93 21.65 -9.47
N ALA A 271 -0.91 21.03 -10.07
CA ALA A 271 0.45 21.58 -10.07
C ALA A 271 0.60 22.92 -10.83
N ILE A 272 -0.29 23.21 -11.79
CA ILE A 272 -0.17 24.38 -12.69
C ILE A 272 -1.29 25.42 -12.54
N THR A 273 -2.33 25.17 -11.74
CA THR A 273 -3.50 26.06 -11.61
C THR A 273 -3.64 26.55 -10.19
N GLU A 274 -3.59 27.86 -9.97
CA GLU A 274 -3.77 28.45 -8.64
C GLU A 274 -5.12 28.05 -8.05
N ASN A 275 -5.17 27.78 -6.75
CA ASN A 275 -6.37 27.33 -6.02
C ASN A 275 -6.99 26.01 -6.53
N CYS A 276 -6.29 25.25 -7.39
CA CYS A 276 -6.68 23.89 -7.75
C CYS A 276 -5.79 22.92 -6.96
N PHE A 277 -6.21 22.50 -5.78
CA PHE A 277 -5.42 21.62 -4.91
C PHE A 277 -6.29 20.51 -4.36
N TRP A 278 -5.65 19.43 -3.94
CA TRP A 278 -6.34 18.25 -3.44
C TRP A 278 -6.82 18.52 -2.01
N SER A 279 -8.12 18.59 -1.82
CA SER A 279 -8.75 18.97 -0.55
C SER A 279 -9.97 18.11 -0.24
N ALA A 280 -10.32 18.04 1.04
CA ALA A 280 -11.44 17.25 1.58
C ALA A 280 -12.79 17.52 0.90
N ASN A 281 -12.98 18.70 0.31
CA ASN A 281 -14.25 19.12 -0.28
C ASN A 281 -14.31 18.92 -1.81
N SER A 282 -13.32 18.25 -2.40
CA SER A 282 -13.29 17.89 -3.81
C SER A 282 -13.34 16.37 -3.97
N ASP A 283 -13.60 15.87 -5.18
CA ASP A 283 -13.55 14.43 -5.48
C ASP A 283 -12.15 13.81 -5.22
N TYR A 284 -11.14 14.65 -4.98
CA TYR A 284 -9.72 14.33 -4.89
C TYR A 284 -9.10 14.90 -3.60
N SER A 285 -8.80 14.03 -2.63
CA SER A 285 -8.23 14.42 -1.32
C SER A 285 -6.70 14.39 -1.27
N GLY A 286 -6.06 15.15 -0.37
CA GLY A 286 -4.59 15.19 -0.25
C GLY A 286 -3.94 13.82 0.01
N SER A 287 -4.67 12.88 0.61
CA SER A 287 -4.28 11.47 0.71
C SER A 287 -4.33 10.73 -0.61
N SER A 288 -5.33 10.98 -1.45
CA SER A 288 -5.43 10.42 -2.80
C SER A 288 -4.25 10.88 -3.65
N LEU A 289 -3.77 12.11 -3.41
CA LEU A 289 -2.54 12.62 -4.01
C LEU A 289 -1.30 11.88 -3.49
N LEU A 290 -1.14 11.74 -2.17
CA LEU A 290 -0.03 10.99 -1.56
C LEU A 290 -0.02 9.52 -2.00
N PHE A 291 -1.21 8.92 -2.12
CA PHE A 291 -1.40 7.58 -2.63
C PHE A 291 -0.98 7.49 -4.10
N THR A 292 -1.48 8.41 -4.94
CA THR A 292 -1.16 8.47 -6.38
C THR A 292 0.34 8.60 -6.57
N TYR A 293 0.97 9.52 -5.82
CA TYR A 293 2.42 9.68 -5.78
C TYR A 293 3.12 8.37 -5.43
N SER A 294 2.72 7.72 -4.33
CA SER A 294 3.37 6.49 -3.84
C SER A 294 3.27 5.35 -4.85
N CYS A 295 2.13 5.21 -5.52
CA CYS A 295 1.90 4.17 -6.52
C CYS A 295 2.65 4.43 -7.81
N ILE A 296 2.60 5.65 -8.35
CA ILE A 296 3.36 6.01 -9.55
C ILE A 296 4.85 5.87 -9.29
N TYR A 297 5.35 6.32 -8.14
CA TYR A 297 6.73 6.14 -7.74
C TYR A 297 7.14 4.66 -7.74
N SER A 298 6.34 3.81 -7.06
CA SER A 298 6.59 2.37 -6.97
C SER A 298 6.58 1.70 -8.33
N LEU A 299 5.65 2.08 -9.22
CA LEU A 299 5.56 1.58 -10.60
C LEU A 299 6.83 1.91 -11.39
N LEU A 300 7.26 3.18 -11.36
CA LEU A 300 8.45 3.63 -12.10
C LEU A 300 9.72 2.93 -11.60
N GLU A 301 9.87 2.77 -10.29
CA GLU A 301 11.03 2.10 -9.70
C GLU A 301 11.04 0.59 -10.01
N MET A 302 9.88 -0.08 -9.95
CA MET A 302 9.74 -1.49 -10.32
C MET A 302 10.23 -1.77 -11.75
N PHE A 303 9.78 -0.97 -12.73
CA PHE A 303 10.23 -1.10 -14.12
C PHE A 303 11.71 -0.75 -14.31
N ARG A 304 12.21 0.27 -13.59
CA ARG A 304 13.63 0.66 -13.65
C ARG A 304 14.54 -0.46 -13.15
N ASN A 305 14.23 -1.03 -11.98
CA ASN A 305 14.99 -2.12 -11.37
C ASN A 305 15.00 -3.35 -12.27
N GLU A 306 13.84 -3.72 -12.82
CA GLU A 306 13.74 -4.87 -13.73
C GLU A 306 14.49 -4.63 -15.05
N ALA A 307 14.47 -3.41 -15.59
CA ALA A 307 15.25 -3.08 -16.78
C ALA A 307 16.78 -3.18 -16.53
N GLU A 308 17.24 -2.77 -15.34
CA GLU A 308 18.63 -2.93 -14.91
C GLU A 308 19.02 -4.41 -14.78
N LEU A 309 18.17 -5.21 -14.13
CA LEU A 309 18.36 -6.67 -13.99
C LEU A 309 18.45 -7.36 -15.36
N ARG A 310 17.57 -6.99 -16.29
CA ARG A 310 17.56 -7.49 -17.68
C ARG A 310 18.67 -6.91 -18.56
N LYS A 311 19.46 -5.93 -18.06
CA LYS A 311 20.51 -5.22 -18.80
C LYS A 311 20.01 -4.59 -20.10
N ILE A 312 18.78 -4.07 -20.08
CA ILE A 312 18.17 -3.44 -21.26
C ILE A 312 18.92 -2.14 -21.56
N LYS A 313 19.49 -2.05 -22.76
CA LYS A 313 20.10 -0.82 -23.26
C LYS A 313 19.00 0.13 -23.72
N CYS A 314 18.64 1.07 -22.87
CA CYS A 314 17.70 2.12 -23.24
C CYS A 314 18.43 3.18 -24.06
N THR A 315 17.86 3.55 -25.20
CA THR A 315 18.36 4.67 -25.99
C THR A 315 17.91 5.97 -25.33
N LEU A 316 18.86 6.73 -24.77
CA LEU A 316 18.61 8.11 -24.35
C LEU A 316 18.27 8.92 -25.60
N GLN A 317 16.97 9.19 -25.79
CA GLN A 317 16.56 10.25 -26.70
C GLN A 317 16.89 11.59 -26.05
N ASN A 318 17.33 12.54 -26.87
CA ASN A 318 17.78 13.84 -26.40
C ASN A 318 16.66 14.52 -25.60
N ALA A 319 16.89 14.90 -24.34
CA ALA A 319 15.89 15.58 -23.50
C ALA A 319 15.36 16.90 -24.13
N LYS A 320 16.09 17.46 -25.10
CA LYS A 320 15.73 18.65 -25.89
C LYS A 320 15.02 18.36 -27.21
N GLN A 321 14.94 17.11 -27.65
CA GLN A 321 13.93 16.75 -28.64
C GLN A 321 12.61 16.80 -27.89
N GLN A 322 11.99 17.98 -27.93
CA GLN A 322 10.56 18.11 -27.73
C GLN A 322 9.95 17.03 -28.60
N VAL A 323 9.56 15.91 -27.97
CA VAL A 323 8.62 15.01 -28.59
C VAL A 323 7.42 15.91 -28.75
N THR A 324 7.24 16.42 -29.97
CA THR A 324 5.92 16.79 -30.43
C THR A 324 5.19 15.47 -30.26
N LEU A 325 4.49 15.30 -29.13
CA LEU A 325 3.58 14.20 -28.94
C LEU A 325 2.48 14.47 -29.97
N LEU A 326 2.74 14.06 -31.20
CA LEU A 326 1.72 13.81 -32.19
C LEU A 326 0.84 12.80 -31.49
N TYR A 327 -0.26 13.27 -30.91
CA TYR A 327 -1.23 12.43 -30.25
C TYR A 327 -1.52 11.27 -31.21
N PRO A 328 -1.05 10.04 -30.89
CA PRO A 328 -1.22 8.92 -31.80
C PRO A 328 -2.71 8.75 -32.05
N HIS A 329 -3.07 8.19 -33.22
CA HIS A 329 -4.46 7.87 -33.47
C HIS A 329 -4.93 6.95 -32.33
N PRO A 330 -6.07 7.25 -31.67
CA PRO A 330 -6.53 6.48 -30.54
C PRO A 330 -6.64 5.00 -30.93
N ILE A 331 -6.00 4.12 -30.15
CA ILE A 331 -6.03 2.68 -30.40
C ILE A 331 -7.15 2.09 -29.55
N PRO A 332 -8.25 1.59 -30.15
CA PRO A 332 -9.32 0.99 -29.38
C PRO A 332 -8.88 -0.40 -28.93
N ILE A 333 -9.00 -0.65 -27.63
CA ILE A 333 -8.77 -1.94 -27.01
C ILE A 333 -10.05 -2.43 -26.34
N LYS A 334 -10.19 -3.74 -26.24
CA LYS A 334 -11.28 -4.39 -25.53
C LYS A 334 -10.71 -5.34 -24.50
N TYR A 335 -11.19 -5.20 -23.28
CA TYR A 335 -10.90 -6.07 -22.16
C TYR A 335 -12.23 -6.55 -21.57
N GLU A 336 -12.45 -7.86 -21.56
CA GLU A 336 -13.74 -8.46 -21.25
C GLU A 336 -14.91 -7.87 -22.10
N VAL A 337 -15.78 -7.08 -21.47
CA VAL A 337 -16.94 -6.40 -22.07
C VAL A 337 -16.72 -4.90 -22.27
N GLU A 338 -15.65 -4.34 -21.72
CA GLU A 338 -15.36 -2.90 -21.74
C GLU A 338 -14.43 -2.55 -22.89
N LYS A 339 -14.62 -1.34 -23.43
CA LYS A 339 -13.82 -0.78 -24.51
C LYS A 339 -13.12 0.47 -24.02
N TYR A 340 -11.82 0.53 -24.21
CA TYR A 340 -11.00 1.69 -23.88
C TYR A 340 -10.30 2.19 -25.14
N ASN A 341 -9.93 3.46 -25.16
CA ASN A 341 -9.04 4.01 -26.17
C ASN A 341 -7.71 4.33 -25.53
N LEU A 342 -6.60 3.83 -26.09
CA LEU A 342 -5.25 4.27 -25.75
C LEU A 342 -4.97 5.56 -26.52
N ASN A 343 -4.78 6.67 -25.80
CA ASN A 343 -4.68 7.99 -26.41
C ASN A 343 -3.23 8.49 -26.47
N TYR A 344 -2.33 7.84 -25.75
CA TYR A 344 -0.94 8.25 -25.60
C TYR A 344 0.05 7.18 -26.08
N THR A 345 -0.46 5.99 -26.39
CA THR A 345 0.32 4.84 -26.84
C THR A 345 0.24 4.68 -28.37
N SER A 346 1.38 4.41 -29.02
CA SER A 346 1.41 4.05 -30.44
C SER A 346 1.43 2.53 -30.66
N ALA A 347 1.05 2.07 -31.87
CA ALA A 347 1.07 0.65 -32.21
C ALA A 347 2.48 0.04 -32.11
N GLU A 348 3.52 0.80 -32.46
CA GLU A 348 4.92 0.38 -32.31
C GLU A 348 5.29 0.12 -30.85
N GLN A 349 4.75 0.91 -29.91
CA GLN A 349 5.01 0.72 -28.48
C GLN A 349 4.31 -0.53 -27.92
N LEU A 350 3.28 -1.04 -28.58
CA LEU A 350 2.57 -2.25 -28.17
C LEU A 350 3.31 -3.55 -28.53
N GLU A 351 4.22 -3.52 -29.52
CA GLU A 351 5.01 -4.70 -29.91
C GLU A 351 5.88 -5.22 -28.75
N ASP A 352 6.55 -4.30 -28.05
CA ASP A 352 7.27 -4.57 -26.81
C ASP A 352 6.94 -3.49 -25.76
N SER A 353 5.84 -3.72 -25.04
CA SER A 353 5.36 -2.77 -24.04
C SER A 353 6.34 -2.59 -22.88
N PHE A 354 7.06 -3.64 -22.48
CA PHE A 354 8.05 -3.52 -21.40
C PHE A 354 9.22 -2.63 -21.82
N LEU A 355 9.80 -2.89 -23.01
CA LEU A 355 10.89 -2.07 -23.54
C LEU A 355 10.44 -0.62 -23.73
N SER A 356 9.22 -0.41 -24.21
CA SER A 356 8.63 0.92 -24.39
C SER A 356 8.50 1.68 -23.06
N ILE A 357 8.00 1.03 -22.01
CA ILE A 357 7.94 1.61 -20.66
C ILE A 357 9.35 1.94 -20.16
N ALA A 358 10.30 1.01 -20.27
CA ALA A 358 11.68 1.23 -19.83
C ALA A 358 12.34 2.42 -20.55
N ASN A 359 12.10 2.56 -21.86
CA ASN A 359 12.57 3.71 -22.64
C ASN A 359 11.92 5.01 -22.15
N LEU A 360 10.60 5.05 -21.94
CA LEU A 360 9.90 6.23 -21.43
C LEU A 360 10.43 6.66 -20.06
N ILE A 361 10.64 5.71 -19.14
CA ILE A 361 11.19 5.98 -17.80
C ILE A 361 12.61 6.55 -17.90
N ASN A 362 13.45 6.00 -18.77
CA ASN A 362 14.85 6.41 -18.91
C ASN A 362 15.08 7.73 -19.65
N HIS A 363 14.03 8.44 -20.05
CA HIS A 363 14.15 9.84 -20.49
C HIS A 363 14.57 10.77 -19.35
N HIS A 364 14.32 10.37 -18.10
CA HIS A 364 14.84 11.04 -16.92
C HIS A 364 15.61 10.06 -16.05
N THR A 365 16.67 10.55 -15.43
CA THR A 365 17.39 9.88 -14.35
C THR A 365 16.46 9.66 -13.14
N LYS A 366 16.86 8.79 -12.21
CA LYS A 366 16.10 8.57 -10.97
C LYS A 366 15.93 9.87 -10.20
N ILE A 367 17.01 10.64 -10.06
CA ILE A 367 17.03 11.92 -9.35
C ILE A 367 16.04 12.91 -9.98
N GLU A 368 16.02 13.02 -11.32
CA GLU A 368 15.08 13.90 -12.01
C GLU A 368 13.61 13.47 -11.80
N TRP A 369 13.30 12.16 -11.81
CA TRP A 369 11.95 11.69 -11.48
C TRP A 369 11.57 11.98 -10.03
N ASP A 370 12.49 11.77 -9.09
CA ASP A 370 12.27 12.06 -7.67
C ASP A 370 11.92 13.55 -7.49
N GLU A 371 12.68 14.46 -8.13
CA GLU A 371 12.44 15.90 -8.10
C GLU A 371 11.10 16.27 -8.75
N ILE A 372 10.81 15.76 -9.96
CA ILE A 372 9.57 16.05 -10.70
C ILE A 372 8.33 15.65 -9.89
N LEU A 373 8.30 14.41 -9.39
CA LEU A 373 7.14 13.88 -8.67
C LEU A 373 6.97 14.59 -7.32
N TYR A 374 8.07 14.96 -6.67
CA TYR A 374 8.02 15.68 -5.40
C TYR A 374 7.52 17.12 -5.57
N ASP A 375 8.02 17.85 -6.57
CA ASP A 375 7.52 19.19 -6.87
C ASP A 375 6.02 19.13 -7.19
N TRP A 376 5.59 18.16 -7.99
CA TRP A 376 4.16 17.96 -8.28
C TRP A 376 3.33 17.65 -7.02
N LEU A 377 3.86 16.86 -6.09
CA LEU A 377 3.21 16.59 -4.79
C LEU A 377 3.11 17.89 -3.97
N GLU A 378 4.18 18.68 -3.92
CA GLU A 378 4.23 19.97 -3.23
C GLU A 378 3.16 20.93 -3.75
N TYR A 379 3.12 21.17 -5.07
CA TYR A 379 2.14 22.06 -5.66
C TYR A 379 0.71 21.53 -5.58
N GLY A 380 0.51 20.22 -5.76
CA GLY A 380 -0.81 19.60 -5.68
C GLY A 380 -1.47 19.70 -4.29
N LEU A 381 -0.66 19.84 -3.23
CA LEU A 381 -1.12 20.05 -1.85
C LEU A 381 -1.20 21.54 -1.44
N SER A 382 -0.68 22.45 -2.26
CA SER A 382 -0.59 23.88 -1.93
C SER A 382 -1.66 24.72 -2.65
N TYR A 383 -2.04 25.86 -2.08
CA TYR A 383 -2.88 26.84 -2.79
C TYR A 383 -2.13 27.55 -3.94
N GLU A 384 -0.81 27.41 -3.95
CA GLU A 384 0.08 28.01 -4.94
C GLU A 384 0.17 27.11 -6.17
N ALA A 385 0.36 27.75 -7.33
CA ALA A 385 0.68 27.03 -8.56
C ALA A 385 2.03 27.46 -9.08
N TYR A 386 2.64 26.60 -9.87
CA TYR A 386 3.86 26.95 -10.55
C TYR A 386 3.57 28.00 -11.64
N SER A 387 4.00 29.25 -11.41
CA SER A 387 3.79 30.38 -12.32
C SER A 387 4.97 30.55 -13.29
N ASN A 388 5.20 29.58 -14.19
CA ASN A 388 6.13 29.73 -15.30
C ASN A 388 5.62 28.99 -16.55
N ALA A 389 5.53 29.70 -17.68
CA ALA A 389 5.08 29.14 -18.96
C ALA A 389 6.02 28.04 -19.50
N GLU A 390 7.33 28.11 -19.23
CA GLU A 390 8.27 27.06 -19.62
C GLU A 390 8.05 25.77 -18.82
N PHE A 391 7.75 25.91 -17.52
CA PHE A 391 7.43 24.78 -16.65
C PHE A 391 6.13 24.11 -17.07
N SER A 392 5.08 24.87 -17.40
CA SER A 392 3.80 24.31 -17.86
C SER A 392 3.93 23.42 -19.10
N ASN A 393 4.83 23.74 -20.02
CA ASN A 393 5.08 22.89 -21.20
C ASN A 393 5.87 21.62 -20.85
N GLN A 394 6.83 21.72 -19.92
CA GLN A 394 7.58 20.57 -19.44
C GLN A 394 6.67 19.61 -18.64
N THR A 395 5.84 20.13 -17.75
CA THR A 395 4.89 19.34 -16.96
C THR A 395 3.82 18.68 -17.82
N LEU A 396 3.40 19.32 -18.92
CA LEU A 396 2.54 18.68 -19.92
C LEU A 396 3.19 17.40 -20.50
N CYS A 397 4.48 17.48 -20.84
CA CYS A 397 5.24 16.33 -21.34
C CYS A 397 5.38 15.23 -20.28
N ILE A 398 5.59 15.59 -19.01
CA ILE A 398 5.62 14.65 -17.88
C ILE A 398 4.27 13.95 -17.74
N ARG A 399 3.17 14.71 -17.73
CA ARG A 399 1.80 14.19 -17.63
C ARG A 399 1.54 13.13 -18.69
N ASP A 400 1.81 13.48 -19.94
CA ASP A 400 1.52 12.62 -21.09
C ASP A 400 2.40 11.37 -21.08
N ARG A 401 3.66 11.51 -20.62
CA ARG A 401 4.57 10.38 -20.44
C ARG A 401 4.11 9.44 -19.33
N LEU A 402 3.66 9.96 -18.19
CA LEU A 402 3.10 9.14 -17.10
C LEU A 402 1.83 8.40 -17.57
N ILE A 403 0.96 9.07 -18.34
CA ILE A 403 -0.23 8.41 -18.90
C ILE A 403 0.18 7.32 -19.90
N ASN A 404 1.16 7.56 -20.78
CA ASN A 404 1.67 6.54 -21.71
C ASN A 404 2.23 5.32 -20.95
N ILE A 405 3.01 5.55 -19.88
CA ILE A 405 3.51 4.47 -19.02
C ILE A 405 2.36 3.67 -18.42
N ILE A 406 1.31 4.33 -17.91
CA ILE A 406 0.12 3.67 -17.35
C ILE A 406 -0.64 2.86 -18.42
N GLU A 407 -0.84 3.41 -19.61
CA GLU A 407 -1.48 2.70 -20.72
C GLU A 407 -0.72 1.44 -21.12
N LEU A 408 0.60 1.55 -21.31
CA LEU A 408 1.45 0.41 -21.64
C LEU A 408 1.51 -0.61 -20.51
N ALA A 409 1.56 -0.17 -19.25
CA ALA A 409 1.55 -1.04 -18.09
C ALA A 409 0.24 -1.83 -17.99
N TYR A 410 -0.90 -1.20 -18.28
CA TYR A 410 -2.21 -1.85 -18.30
C TYR A 410 -2.31 -2.88 -19.44
N VAL A 411 -1.80 -2.55 -20.64
CA VAL A 411 -1.76 -3.52 -21.74
C VAL A 411 -0.84 -4.69 -21.38
N LEU A 412 0.31 -4.41 -20.77
CA LEU A 412 1.24 -5.43 -20.34
C LEU A 412 0.63 -6.37 -19.30
N SER A 413 -0.07 -5.85 -18.27
CA SER A 413 -0.66 -6.66 -17.20
C SER A 413 -1.71 -7.67 -17.71
N TYR A 414 -2.44 -7.31 -18.77
CA TYR A 414 -3.51 -8.12 -19.33
C TYR A 414 -3.24 -8.54 -20.78
N LYS A 415 -1.97 -8.69 -21.17
CA LYS A 415 -1.54 -8.94 -22.56
C LYS A 415 -2.27 -10.10 -23.25
N ASN A 416 -2.66 -11.14 -22.50
CA ASN A 416 -3.34 -12.32 -23.04
C ASN A 416 -4.87 -12.19 -23.09
N GLU A 417 -5.42 -11.15 -22.47
CA GLU A 417 -6.86 -10.93 -22.30
C GLU A 417 -7.36 -9.71 -23.08
N ILE A 418 -6.46 -8.78 -23.42
CA ILE A 418 -6.79 -7.59 -24.22
C ILE A 418 -6.84 -7.94 -25.70
N GLU A 419 -7.95 -7.57 -26.33
CA GLU A 419 -8.15 -7.59 -27.78
C GLU A 419 -7.92 -6.17 -28.32
N ILE A 420 -6.92 -5.98 -29.18
CA ILE A 420 -6.73 -4.72 -29.92
C ILE A 420 -7.73 -4.74 -31.08
N LEU A 421 -8.69 -3.81 -31.04
CA LEU A 421 -9.71 -3.70 -32.08
C LEU A 421 -9.10 -2.94 -33.27
N ASP A 422 -9.10 -3.59 -34.43
CA ASP A 422 -8.50 -3.16 -35.71
C ASP A 422 -7.96 -1.72 -35.78
N THR A 423 -6.63 -1.59 -35.83
CA THR A 423 -5.96 -0.38 -36.32
C THR A 423 -6.01 -0.39 -37.84
N ALA A 424 -7.13 0.06 -38.41
CA ALA A 424 -7.17 0.40 -39.83
C ALA A 424 -6.20 1.57 -40.06
N PHE A 425 -5.02 1.25 -40.61
CA PHE A 425 -4.06 2.22 -41.12
C PHE A 425 -4.60 2.94 -42.36
#